data_AF-A0A0T5VP73-F1
#
_entry.id   AF-A0A0T5VP73-F1
#
_cell.length_a   1.000
_cell.length_b   1.000
_cell.length_c   1.000
_cell.angle_alpha   90.00
_cell.angle_beta   90.00
_cell.angle_gamma   90.00
#
_symmetry.space_group_name_H-M   'P 1'
#
loop_
_entity.id
_entity.type
_entity.pdbx_description
1 polymer ?
#
loop_
_entity_poly.entity_id
_entity_poly.type
_entity_poly.pdbx_seq_one_letter_code
_entity_poly.pdbx_strand_id
1 'polypeptide(L)'
;MNTQILNKYGFNFIKKADGTKLISNTSTSYIASYISEYSAPELIQEYIDDVDRCLSGQFDLVEDTTKSTDFIYAKLYPDGLYFDDDEMLPLYDLRELLSSWKEFLEGN
;
A
#
# COMPACT_ATOMS: atom_id res chain seq x y z
N MET A 1 2.25 9.89 -9.96
CA MET A 1 2.93 9.57 -8.69
C MET A 1 2.90 10.75 -7.71
N ASN A 2 2.47 10.55 -6.46
CA ASN A 2 2.35 11.60 -5.44
C ASN A 2 3.62 11.69 -4.57
N THR A 3 4.52 12.63 -4.85
CA THR A 3 5.83 12.69 -4.16
C THR A 3 5.74 13.13 -2.70
N GLN A 4 4.67 13.85 -2.31
CA GLN A 4 4.48 14.28 -0.93
C GLN A 4 4.16 13.11 -0.02
N ILE A 5 3.25 12.23 -0.44
CA ILE A 5 2.89 11.04 0.34
C ILE A 5 4.06 10.07 0.46
N LEU A 6 4.81 9.88 -0.64
CA LEU A 6 6.00 9.02 -0.63
C LEU A 6 7.05 9.53 0.36
N ASN A 7 7.31 10.84 0.37
CA ASN A 7 8.23 11.45 1.35
C ASN A 7 7.73 11.33 2.79
N LYS A 8 6.42 11.49 3.05
CA LYS A 8 5.82 11.34 4.38
C LYS A 8 6.11 9.97 4.99
N TYR A 9 6.04 8.92 4.18
CA TYR A 9 6.24 7.54 4.63
C TYR A 9 7.65 6.98 4.35
N GLY A 10 8.55 7.82 3.82
CA GLY A 10 9.94 7.43 3.54
C GLY A 10 10.12 6.46 2.37
N PHE A 11 9.18 6.45 1.42
CA PHE A 11 9.21 5.63 0.22
C PHE A 11 10.15 6.23 -0.82
N ASN A 12 11.10 5.43 -1.32
CA ASN A 12 11.90 5.79 -2.47
C ASN A 12 11.93 4.63 -3.48
N PHE A 13 11.26 4.82 -4.61
CA PHE A 13 11.13 3.81 -5.66
C PHE A 13 12.40 3.72 -6.50
N ILE A 14 12.93 2.50 -6.62
CA ILE A 14 14.16 2.22 -7.35
C ILE A 14 13.87 1.19 -8.43
N LYS A 15 14.30 1.51 -9.65
CA LYS A 15 14.41 0.56 -10.76
C LYS A 15 15.87 0.22 -10.96
N LYS A 16 16.23 -1.05 -10.77
CA LYS A 16 17.58 -1.56 -11.02
C LYS A 16 17.81 -1.75 -12.53
N ALA A 17 19.09 -1.86 -12.90
CA ALA A 17 19.50 -2.08 -14.29
C ALA A 17 18.97 -3.40 -14.88
N ASP A 18 18.71 -4.40 -14.02
CA ASP A 18 18.11 -5.69 -14.40
C ASP A 18 16.58 -5.62 -14.58
N GLY A 19 15.98 -4.43 -14.42
CA GLY A 19 14.54 -4.22 -14.52
C GLY A 19 13.79 -4.41 -13.20
N THR A 20 14.44 -4.90 -12.14
CA THR A 20 13.83 -5.10 -10.82
C THR A 20 13.36 -3.76 -10.25
N LYS A 21 12.11 -3.73 -9.80
CA LYS A 21 11.49 -2.58 -9.14
C LYS A 21 11.33 -2.90 -7.67
N LEU A 22 11.75 -1.98 -6.81
CA LEU A 22 11.63 -2.13 -5.36
C LEU A 22 11.39 -0.79 -4.68
N ILE A 23 10.89 -0.85 -3.46
CA ILE A 23 10.82 0.28 -2.55
C ILE A 23 12.07 0.23 -1.69
N SER A 24 12.96 1.22 -1.83
CA SER A 24 13.98 1.46 -0.82
C SER A 24 13.38 2.33 0.26
N ASN A 25 13.57 1.94 1.51
CA ASN A 25 13.23 2.77 2.65
C ASN A 25 14.52 3.35 3.23
N THR A 26 14.48 4.63 3.60
CA THR A 26 15.58 5.30 4.32
C THR A 26 15.38 5.26 5.83
N SER A 27 14.18 4.86 6.26
CA SER A 27 13.78 4.61 7.64
C SER A 27 13.09 3.25 7.66
N THR A 28 13.08 2.57 8.80
CA THR A 28 12.37 1.30 9.06
C THR A 28 10.84 1.48 9.01
N SER A 29 10.33 2.03 7.91
CA SER A 29 8.90 2.23 7.66
C SER A 29 8.29 0.87 7.42
N TYR A 30 7.63 0.35 8.46
CA TYR A 30 6.90 -0.92 8.43
C TYR A 30 5.88 -0.94 7.29
N ILE A 31 5.23 0.20 7.05
CA ILE A 31 4.34 0.45 5.92
C ILE A 31 5.05 0.29 4.56
N ALA A 32 6.28 0.78 4.41
CA ALA A 32 7.03 0.63 3.16
C ALA A 32 7.37 -0.84 2.87
N SER A 33 7.76 -1.60 3.90
CA SER A 33 7.97 -3.04 3.78
C SER A 33 6.69 -3.75 3.37
N TYR A 34 5.58 -3.49 4.07
CA TYR A 34 4.27 -4.07 3.76
C TYR A 34 3.82 -3.80 2.32
N ILE A 35 3.85 -2.55 1.85
CA ILE A 35 3.43 -2.21 0.49
C ILE A 35 4.36 -2.86 -0.56
N SER A 36 5.65 -3.01 -0.26
CA SER A 36 6.62 -3.61 -1.19
C SER A 36 6.41 -5.09 -1.47
N GLU A 37 5.68 -5.81 -0.59
CA GLU A 37 5.38 -7.23 -0.77
C GLU A 37 4.33 -7.48 -1.86
N TYR A 38 3.56 -6.46 -2.24
CA TYR A 38 2.64 -6.53 -3.36
C TYR A 38 3.38 -6.28 -4.68
N SER A 39 3.69 -7.33 -5.44
CA SER A 39 4.39 -7.18 -6.74
C SER A 39 3.48 -7.27 -7.97
N ALA A 40 2.22 -7.64 -7.78
CA ALA A 40 1.25 -7.88 -8.84
C ALA A 40 0.28 -6.68 -8.97
N PRO A 41 0.33 -5.92 -10.09
CA PRO A 41 -0.54 -4.74 -10.29
C PRO A 41 -2.04 -5.01 -10.16
N GLU A 42 -2.49 -6.21 -10.52
CA GLU A 42 -3.88 -6.66 -10.39
C GLU A 42 -4.31 -6.80 -8.93
N LEU A 43 -3.48 -7.39 -8.06
CA LEU A 43 -3.77 -7.51 -6.62
C LEU A 43 -3.76 -6.14 -5.95
N ILE A 44 -2.87 -5.25 -6.41
CA ILE A 44 -2.86 -3.85 -5.93
C ILE A 44 -4.15 -3.14 -6.33
N GLN A 45 -4.68 -3.39 -7.54
CA GLN A 45 -5.95 -2.81 -7.96
C GLN A 45 -7.11 -3.30 -7.10
N GLU A 46 -7.20 -4.60 -6.84
CA GLU A 46 -8.24 -5.17 -5.96
C GLU A 46 -8.18 -4.52 -4.56
N TYR A 47 -6.98 -4.29 -4.04
CA TYR A 47 -6.81 -3.61 -2.76
C TYR A 47 -7.23 -2.13 -2.82
N ILE A 48 -6.89 -1.40 -3.90
CA ILE A 48 -7.37 -0.04 -4.10
C ILE A 48 -8.91 0.00 -4.14
N ASP A 49 -9.55 -0.97 -4.81
CA ASP A 49 -11.01 -1.04 -4.89
C ASP A 49 -11.64 -1.25 -3.50
N ASP A 50 -11.05 -2.09 -2.65
CA ASP A 50 -11.48 -2.25 -1.25
C ASP A 50 -11.33 -0.96 -0.45
N VAL A 51 -10.22 -0.23 -0.64
CA VAL A 51 -10.01 1.08 0.00
C VAL A 51 -11.04 2.09 -0.50
N ASP A 52 -11.37 2.10 -1.79
CA ASP A 52 -12.37 2.99 -2.38
C ASP A 52 -13.79 2.67 -1.87
N ARG A 53 -14.11 1.39 -1.64
CA ARG A 53 -15.34 0.98 -0.93
C ARG A 53 -15.38 1.53 0.49
N CYS A 54 -14.29 1.43 1.24
CA CYS A 54 -14.21 2.00 2.59
C CYS A 54 -14.44 3.51 2.58
N LEU A 55 -13.74 4.24 1.71
CA LEU A 55 -13.85 5.69 1.54
C LEU A 55 -15.26 6.13 1.11
N SER A 56 -15.99 5.26 0.40
CA SER A 56 -17.35 5.52 -0.06
C SER A 56 -18.44 5.08 0.94
N GLY A 57 -18.06 4.61 2.14
CA GLY A 57 -19.00 4.11 3.15
C GLY A 57 -19.62 2.75 2.81
N GLN A 58 -19.02 2.00 1.90
CA GLN A 58 -19.46 0.69 1.43
C GLN A 58 -18.61 -0.45 2.02
N PHE A 59 -18.18 -0.32 3.27
CA PHE A 59 -17.29 -1.30 3.92
C PHE A 59 -17.88 -2.72 3.94
N ASP A 60 -19.20 -2.85 4.05
CA ASP A 60 -19.90 -4.14 4.03
C ASP A 60 -19.74 -4.91 2.69
N LEU A 61 -19.25 -4.26 1.63
CA LEU A 61 -18.95 -4.87 0.33
C LEU A 61 -17.48 -5.29 0.18
N VAL A 62 -16.64 -5.07 1.20
CA VAL A 62 -15.24 -5.52 1.20
C VAL A 62 -15.21 -7.01 1.53
N GLU A 63 -14.82 -7.83 0.56
CA GLU A 63 -14.81 -9.29 0.68
C GLU A 63 -13.70 -9.79 1.61
N ASP A 64 -12.54 -9.12 1.57
CA ASP A 64 -11.39 -9.47 2.38
C ASP A 64 -10.86 -8.25 3.13
N THR A 65 -11.14 -8.21 4.43
CA THR A 65 -10.65 -7.17 5.34
C THR A 65 -9.29 -7.50 5.93
N THR A 66 -8.78 -8.72 5.75
CA THR A 66 -7.52 -9.19 6.34
C THR A 66 -6.44 -9.18 5.28
N LYS A 67 -5.53 -8.23 5.37
CA LYS A 67 -4.47 -8.05 4.39
C LYS A 67 -3.16 -8.50 5.02
N SER A 68 -2.79 -9.75 4.74
CA SER A 68 -1.59 -10.38 5.28
C SER A 68 -0.56 -10.61 4.20
N THR A 69 0.69 -10.33 4.54
CA THR A 69 1.86 -10.76 3.79
C THR A 69 2.58 -11.89 4.53
N ASP A 70 3.75 -12.33 4.06
CA ASP A 70 4.51 -13.41 4.73
C ASP A 70 4.99 -12.99 6.14
N PHE A 71 5.11 -11.68 6.39
CA PHE A 71 5.72 -11.15 7.62
C PHE A 71 4.86 -10.11 8.34
N ILE A 72 3.85 -9.55 7.68
CA ILE A 72 3.08 -8.41 8.19
C ILE A 72 1.60 -8.73 8.10
N TYR A 73 0.92 -8.60 9.23
CA TYR A 73 -0.53 -8.71 9.31
C TYR A 73 -1.13 -7.32 9.44
N ALA A 74 -2.11 -7.02 8.60
CA ALA A 74 -2.88 -5.79 8.66
C ALA A 74 -4.36 -6.05 8.46
N LYS A 75 -5.20 -5.19 9.03
CA LYS A 75 -6.65 -5.29 8.91
C LYS A 75 -7.25 -3.97 8.46
N LEU A 76 -8.05 -4.03 7.40
CA LEU A 76 -8.74 -2.91 6.82
C LEU A 76 -10.02 -2.61 7.59
N TYR A 77 -10.21 -1.35 7.93
CA TYR A 77 -11.37 -0.79 8.62
C TYR A 77 -11.88 0.45 7.85
N PRO A 78 -13.11 0.93 8.14
CA PRO A 78 -13.70 2.08 7.46
C PRO A 78 -12.90 3.40 7.52
N ASP A 79 -11.96 3.50 8.46
CA ASP A 79 -11.16 4.71 8.73
C ASP A 79 -9.66 4.52 8.46
N GLY A 80 -9.17 3.28 8.35
CA GLY A 80 -7.76 3.00 8.13
C GLY A 80 -7.40 1.53 7.98
N LEU A 81 -6.13 1.33 7.67
CA LEU A 81 -5.47 0.04 7.78
C LEU A 81 -4.71 -0.02 9.10
N TYR A 82 -4.97 -1.05 9.90
CA TYR A 82 -4.39 -1.24 11.23
C TYR A 82 -3.42 -2.40 11.21
N PHE A 83 -2.22 -2.18 11.74
CA PHE A 83 -1.18 -3.20 11.91
C PHE A 83 -1.18 -3.73 13.35
N ASP A 84 -0.57 -4.90 13.58
CA ASP A 84 -0.51 -5.53 14.92
C ASP A 84 0.20 -4.68 15.99
N ASP A 85 1.06 -3.73 15.59
CA ASP A 85 1.83 -2.87 16.49
C ASP A 85 1.13 -1.52 16.83
N ASP A 86 -0.20 -1.46 16.77
CA ASP A 86 -1.03 -0.25 16.95
C ASP A 86 -0.73 0.90 15.94
N GLU A 87 0.04 0.63 14.88
CA GLU A 87 0.25 1.57 13.79
C GLU A 87 -0.99 1.59 12.88
N MET A 88 -1.41 2.78 12.48
CA MET A 88 -2.56 2.99 11.61
C MET A 88 -2.16 3.85 10.41
N LEU A 89 -2.55 3.38 9.22
CA LEU A 89 -2.39 4.08 7.96
C LEU A 89 -3.78 4.58 7.48
N PRO A 90 -4.00 5.91 7.42
CA PRO A 90 -5.25 6.47 6.91
C PRO A 90 -5.57 6.01 5.50
N LEU A 91 -6.85 5.79 5.19
CA LEU A 91 -7.28 5.25 3.89
C LEU A 91 -6.85 6.10 2.68
N TYR A 92 -6.93 7.42 2.79
CA TYR A 92 -6.47 8.31 1.71
C TYR A 92 -4.98 8.13 1.43
N ASP A 93 -4.18 8.01 2.49
CA ASP A 93 -2.74 7.83 2.38
C ASP A 93 -2.41 6.44 1.80
N LEU A 94 -3.09 5.39 2.29
CA LEU A 94 -2.98 4.03 1.75
C LEU A 94 -3.30 3.99 0.25
N ARG A 95 -4.42 4.59 -0.16
CA ARG A 95 -4.86 4.65 -1.56
C ARG A 95 -3.80 5.28 -2.46
N GLU A 96 -3.22 6.40 -2.03
CA GLU A 96 -2.21 7.14 -2.79
C GLU A 96 -0.87 6.37 -2.86
N LEU A 97 -0.48 5.69 -1.79
CA LEU A 97 0.70 4.82 -1.76
C LEU A 97 0.54 3.62 -2.70
N LEU A 98 -0.58 2.90 -2.61
CA LEU A 98 -0.89 1.77 -3.50
C LEU A 98 -0.94 2.21 -4.96
N SER A 99 -1.60 3.34 -5.24
CA SER A 99 -1.71 3.88 -6.61
C SER A 99 -0.33 4.27 -7.17
N SER A 100 0.49 4.94 -6.35
CA SER A 100 1.85 5.32 -6.76
C SER A 100 2.74 4.10 -7.00
N TRP A 101 2.60 3.06 -6.17
CA TRP A 101 3.35 1.82 -6.33
C TRP A 101 2.92 1.04 -7.59
N LYS A 102 1.61 0.93 -7.84
CA LYS A 102 1.07 0.32 -9.06
C LYS A 102 1.57 1.04 -10.32
N GLU A 103 1.45 2.37 -10.36
CA GLU A 103 1.95 3.19 -11.47
C GLU A 103 3.44 2.94 -11.71
N PHE A 104 4.23 2.83 -10.64
CA PHE A 104 5.65 2.51 -10.74
C PHE A 104 5.90 1.10 -11.28
N LEU A 105 5.16 0.09 -10.83
CA LEU A 105 5.25 -1.29 -11.33
C LEU A 105 4.85 -1.42 -12.81
N GLU A 106 3.90 -0.62 -13.28
CA GLU A 106 3.44 -0.61 -14.68
C GLU A 106 4.34 0.25 -15.60
N GLY A 107 5.00 1.29 -15.06
CA GLY A 107 5.82 2.22 -15.84
C GLY A 107 7.10 1.59 -16.41
N ASN A 108 7.38 1.74 -17.71
CA ASN A 108 8.60 1.23 -18.33
C ASN A 108 9.87 1.94 -17.85
#